data_AF-A0A927UCK4-F1
#
_entry.id   AF-A0A927UCK4-F1
#
_cell.length_a   1.000
_cell.length_b   1.000
_cell.length_c   1.000
_cell.angle_alpha   90.00
_cell.angle_beta   90.00
_cell.angle_gamma   90.00
#
_symmetry.space_group_name_H-M   'P 1'
#
loop_
_entity.id
_entity.type
_entity.pdbx_description
1 polymer ?
#
loop_
_entity_poly.entity_id
_entity_poly.type
_entity_poly.pdbx_seq_one_letter_code
_entity_poly.pdbx_strand_id
1 'polypeptide(L)'
;MSLTDDVINEIKAQIEATKQRIAELEAELETLKAFKTDVSDSQDSFSTVNEAKKQYISDLYDEVKDNECVNTLARGMSVTLDSVGYTCVKGVYLALLGSIDFKILEYETKIMNEKASLWGLIARLSE
;
A
#
# COMPACT_ATOMS: atom_id res chain seq x y z
N MET A 1 43.56 -14.08 -28.16
CA MET A 1 42.47 -13.41 -27.42
C MET A 1 41.37 -14.45 -27.31
N SER A 2 41.51 -15.47 -26.45
CA SER A 2 41.58 -15.50 -24.98
C SER A 2 40.16 -15.72 -24.45
N LEU A 3 39.80 -16.99 -24.18
CA LEU A 3 38.55 -17.39 -23.51
C LEU A 3 38.26 -16.53 -22.25
N THR A 4 39.28 -15.93 -21.66
CA THR A 4 39.21 -15.06 -20.50
C THR A 4 38.56 -13.71 -20.79
N ASP A 5 38.78 -13.10 -21.96
CA ASP A 5 38.22 -11.78 -22.30
C ASP A 5 36.71 -11.87 -22.54
N ASP A 6 36.25 -12.96 -23.17
CA ASP A 6 34.83 -13.23 -23.41
C ASP A 6 34.09 -13.47 -22.08
N VAL A 7 34.67 -14.23 -21.15
CA VAL A 7 34.10 -14.45 -19.81
C VAL A 7 34.03 -13.16 -19.01
N ILE A 8 35.05 -12.31 -19.07
CA ILE A 8 35.05 -11.00 -18.39
C ILE A 8 33.96 -10.09 -18.96
N ASN A 9 33.79 -10.05 -20.28
CA ASN A 9 32.74 -9.25 -20.92
C ASN A 9 31.34 -9.75 -20.57
N GLU A 10 31.15 -11.06 -20.50
CA GLU A 10 29.90 -11.68 -20.08
C GLU A 10 29.54 -11.32 -18.63
N ILE A 11 30.50 -11.42 -17.69
CA ILE A 11 30.25 -11.05 -16.28
C ILE A 11 29.91 -9.55 -16.16
N LYS A 12 30.58 -8.68 -16.92
CA LYS A 12 30.25 -7.24 -16.95
C LYS A 12 28.83 -6.99 -17.48
N ALA A 13 28.42 -7.69 -18.53
CA ALA A 13 27.06 -7.59 -19.06
C ALA A 13 26.02 -8.02 -18.01
N GLN A 14 26.28 -9.12 -17.30
CA GLN A 14 25.41 -9.59 -16.22
C GLN A 14 25.33 -8.61 -15.04
N ILE A 15 26.43 -7.95 -14.69
CA ILE A 15 26.47 -6.91 -13.66
C ILE A 15 25.56 -5.73 -14.04
N GLU A 16 25.69 -5.21 -15.27
CA GLU A 16 24.86 -4.10 -15.71
C GLU A 16 23.38 -4.47 -15.81
N ALA A 17 23.08 -5.68 -16.30
CA ALA A 17 21.70 -6.20 -16.30
C ALA A 17 21.12 -6.33 -14.88
N THR A 18 21.92 -6.81 -13.92
CA THR A 18 21.50 -6.95 -12.52
C THR A 18 21.28 -5.58 -11.86
N LYS A 19 22.16 -4.60 -12.13
CA LYS A 19 21.97 -3.21 -11.65
C LYS A 19 20.70 -2.59 -12.19
N GLN A 20 20.42 -2.75 -13.49
CA GLN A 20 19.21 -2.24 -14.09
C GLN A 20 17.96 -2.87 -13.44
N ARG A 21 17.97 -4.18 -13.24
CA ARG A 21 16.87 -4.89 -12.58
C ARG A 21 16.66 -4.45 -11.13
N ILE A 22 17.72 -4.19 -10.37
CA ILE A 22 17.61 -3.60 -9.02
C ILE A 22 16.94 -2.23 -9.09
N ALA A 23 17.37 -1.36 -10.02
CA ALA A 23 16.80 -0.03 -10.18
C ALA A 23 15.31 -0.06 -10.56
N GLU A 24 14.92 -0.98 -11.45
CA GLU A 24 13.51 -1.20 -11.83
C GLU A 24 12.68 -1.65 -10.61
N LEU A 25 13.17 -2.62 -9.83
CA LEU A 25 12.50 -3.09 -8.62
C LEU A 25 12.39 -1.99 -7.55
N GLU A 26 13.42 -1.16 -7.38
CA GLU A 26 13.41 -0.03 -6.45
C GLU A 26 12.37 1.03 -6.87
N ALA A 27 12.27 1.34 -8.17
CA ALA A 27 11.27 2.27 -8.68
C ALA A 27 9.82 1.75 -8.50
N GLU A 28 9.59 0.46 -8.75
CA GLU A 28 8.29 -0.18 -8.50
C GLU A 28 7.95 -0.20 -7.01
N LEU A 29 8.93 -0.48 -6.13
CA LEU A 29 8.76 -0.44 -4.68
C LEU A 29 8.35 0.95 -4.19
N GLU A 30 9.00 2.01 -4.68
CA GLU A 30 8.65 3.38 -4.31
C GLU A 30 7.25 3.78 -4.80
N THR A 31 6.88 3.36 -6.01
CA THR A 31 5.51 3.54 -6.53
C THR A 31 4.48 2.85 -5.65
N LEU A 32 4.77 1.63 -5.20
CA LEU A 32 3.90 0.85 -4.34
C LEU A 32 3.76 1.46 -2.93
N LYS A 33 4.85 2.01 -2.38
CA LYS A 33 4.82 2.77 -1.11
C LYS A 33 3.99 4.04 -1.22
N ALA A 34 4.12 4.79 -2.32
CA ALA A 34 3.29 5.97 -2.57
C ALA A 34 1.81 5.58 -2.65
N PHE A 35 1.49 4.53 -3.40
CA PHE A 35 0.13 4.01 -3.47
C PHE A 35 -0.41 3.56 -2.10
N LYS A 36 0.42 2.95 -1.24
CA LYS A 36 0.04 2.61 0.14
C LYS A 36 -0.38 3.85 0.92
N THR A 37 0.38 4.94 0.80
CA THR A 37 0.06 6.22 1.46
C THR A 37 -1.29 6.74 0.97
N ASP A 38 -1.52 6.79 -0.35
CA ASP A 38 -2.79 7.25 -0.92
C ASP A 38 -3.99 6.42 -0.42
N VAL A 39 -3.83 5.09 -0.31
CA VAL A 39 -4.87 4.20 0.22
C VAL A 39 -5.12 4.46 1.71
N SER A 40 -4.07 4.70 2.49
CA SER A 40 -4.17 5.00 3.93
C SER A 40 -4.89 6.33 4.15
N ASP A 41 -4.49 7.37 3.40
CA ASP A 41 -5.11 8.69 3.46
C ASP A 41 -6.59 8.63 3.03
N SER A 42 -6.90 7.83 2.01
CA SER A 42 -8.28 7.58 1.58
C SER A 42 -9.11 6.88 2.67
N GLN A 43 -8.53 5.90 3.37
CA GLN A 43 -9.18 5.22 4.50
C GLN A 43 -9.49 6.20 5.64
N ASP A 44 -8.52 7.05 6.00
CA ASP A 44 -8.66 8.04 7.06
C ASP A 44 -9.71 9.11 6.70
N SER A 45 -9.69 9.57 5.46
CA SER A 45 -10.72 10.48 4.93
C SER A 45 -12.12 9.86 5.01
N PHE A 46 -12.26 8.59 4.60
CA PHE A 46 -13.53 7.88 4.72
C PHE A 46 -14.00 7.76 6.17
N SER A 47 -13.11 7.44 7.11
CA SER A 47 -13.47 7.37 8.54
C SER A 47 -13.88 8.74 9.08
N THR A 48 -13.14 9.79 8.75
CA THR A 48 -13.42 11.16 9.16
C THR A 48 -14.78 11.64 8.68
N VAL A 49 -15.10 11.40 7.39
CA VAL A 49 -16.42 11.75 6.83
C VAL A 49 -17.52 10.96 7.52
N ASN A 50 -17.30 9.68 7.83
CA ASN A 50 -18.30 8.86 8.52
C ASN A 50 -18.56 9.35 9.95
N GLU A 51 -17.51 9.72 10.68
CA GLU A 51 -17.62 10.30 12.03
C GLU A 51 -18.32 11.66 12.01
N ALA A 52 -17.99 12.53 11.05
CA ALA A 52 -18.67 13.81 10.89
C ALA A 52 -20.18 13.64 10.63
N LYS A 53 -20.57 12.66 9.82
CA LYS A 53 -21.99 12.33 9.58
C LYS A 53 -22.68 11.81 10.84
N LYS A 54 -21.99 10.99 11.65
CA LYS A 54 -22.53 10.53 12.94
C LYS A 54 -22.75 11.68 13.90
N GLN A 55 -21.78 12.59 14.01
CA GLN A 55 -21.90 13.78 14.85
C GLN A 55 -23.09 14.64 14.41
N TYR A 56 -23.22 14.91 13.11
CA TYR A 56 -24.33 15.68 12.56
C TYR A 56 -25.71 15.07 12.89
N ILE A 57 -25.85 13.75 12.80
CA ILE A 57 -27.09 13.07 13.18
C ILE A 57 -27.35 13.15 14.69
N SER A 58 -26.30 13.07 15.51
CA SER A 58 -26.43 13.26 16.96
C SER A 58 -26.89 14.67 17.30
N ASP A 59 -26.29 15.69 16.69
CA ASP A 59 -26.66 17.09 16.90
C ASP A 59 -28.12 17.34 16.47
N LEU A 60 -28.53 16.79 15.31
CA LEU A 60 -29.93 16.82 14.87
C LEU A 60 -30.85 16.14 15.87
N TYR A 61 -30.47 14.97 16.40
CA TYR A 61 -31.28 14.28 17.39
C TYR A 61 -31.51 15.14 18.64
N ASP A 62 -30.47 15.83 19.12
CA ASP A 62 -30.56 16.67 20.30
C ASP A 62 -31.40 17.94 20.07
N GLU A 63 -31.32 18.53 18.88
CA GLU A 63 -32.06 19.75 18.52
C GLU A 63 -33.57 19.51 18.38
N VAL A 64 -33.98 18.35 17.87
CA VAL A 64 -35.39 18.04 17.57
C VAL A 64 -35.90 16.79 18.27
N LYS A 65 -35.34 16.47 19.44
CA LYS A 65 -35.72 15.30 20.26
C LYS A 65 -37.22 15.20 20.56
N ASP A 66 -37.90 16.34 20.62
CA ASP A 66 -39.34 16.44 20.91
C ASP A 66 -40.23 16.22 19.66
N ASN A 67 -39.62 16.08 18.48
CA ASN A 67 -40.32 15.77 17.23
C ASN A 67 -40.13 14.28 16.86
N GLU A 68 -41.18 13.47 17.04
CA GLU A 68 -41.15 12.02 16.77
C GLU A 68 -40.73 11.64 15.35
N CYS A 69 -41.10 12.46 14.35
CA CYS A 69 -40.76 12.18 12.94
C CYS A 69 -39.24 12.30 12.71
N VAL A 70 -38.63 13.38 13.20
CA VAL A 70 -37.19 13.58 13.01
C VAL A 70 -36.38 12.62 13.90
N ASN A 71 -36.88 12.32 15.09
CA ASN A 71 -36.27 11.33 15.99
C ASN A 71 -36.21 9.94 15.33
N THR A 72 -37.27 9.54 14.63
CA THR A 72 -37.31 8.27 13.87
C THR A 72 -36.33 8.28 12.68
N LEU A 73 -36.27 9.38 11.93
CA LEU A 73 -35.32 9.53 10.82
C LEU A 73 -33.86 9.52 11.29
N ALA A 74 -33.54 10.23 12.37
CA ALA A 74 -32.21 10.29 12.96
C ALA A 74 -31.71 8.90 13.41
N ARG A 75 -32.56 8.10 14.06
CA ARG A 75 -32.23 6.71 14.41
C ARG A 75 -31.97 5.86 13.17
N GLY A 76 -32.81 5.96 12.15
CA GLY A 76 -32.64 5.21 10.89
C GLY A 76 -31.32 5.54 10.20
N MET A 77 -30.95 6.82 10.17
CA MET A 77 -29.66 7.26 9.61
C MET A 77 -28.47 6.80 10.46
N SER A 78 -28.55 6.89 11.80
CA SER A 78 -27.51 6.39 12.70
C SER A 78 -27.26 4.89 12.50
N VAL A 79 -28.33 4.07 12.44
CA VAL A 79 -28.22 2.63 12.14
C VAL A 79 -27.55 2.38 10.78
N THR A 80 -27.81 3.23 9.79
CA THR A 80 -27.20 3.12 8.46
C THR A 80 -25.69 3.44 8.47
N LEU A 81 -25.25 4.41 9.28
CA LEU A 81 -23.83 4.75 9.42
C LEU A 81 -23.04 3.79 10.32
N ASP A 82 -23.73 3.17 11.27
CA ASP A 82 -23.20 2.07 12.09
C ASP A 82 -23.39 0.70 11.43
N SER A 83 -23.92 0.69 10.21
CA SER A 83 -24.26 -0.55 9.52
C SER A 83 -23.04 -1.32 9.05
N VAL A 84 -23.33 -2.56 8.66
CA VAL A 84 -22.46 -3.47 7.93
C VAL A 84 -21.77 -2.78 6.74
N GLY A 85 -22.38 -1.77 6.10
CA GLY A 85 -21.78 -1.03 5.00
C GLY A 85 -20.47 -0.32 5.35
N TYR A 86 -20.42 0.41 6.48
CA TYR A 86 -19.19 1.06 6.94
C TYR A 86 -18.11 0.04 7.30
N THR A 87 -18.49 -1.02 8.02
CA THR A 87 -17.58 -2.10 8.40
C THR A 87 -17.01 -2.83 7.19
N CYS A 88 -17.84 -3.08 6.16
CA CYS A 88 -17.40 -3.68 4.90
C CYS A 88 -16.37 -2.80 4.21
N VAL A 89 -16.63 -1.50 4.03
CA VAL A 89 -15.68 -0.58 3.37
C VAL A 89 -14.37 -0.52 4.15
N LYS A 90 -14.41 -0.40 5.49
CA LYS A 90 -13.21 -0.45 6.34
C LYS A 90 -12.45 -1.77 6.17
N GLY A 91 -13.17 -2.90 6.07
CA GLY A 91 -12.59 -4.21 5.81
C GLY A 91 -11.88 -4.30 4.46
N VAL A 92 -12.44 -3.70 3.40
CA VAL A 92 -11.81 -3.63 2.07
C VAL A 92 -10.50 -2.83 2.15
N TYR A 93 -10.49 -1.67 2.81
CA TYR A 93 -9.26 -0.89 3.00
C TYR A 93 -8.18 -1.68 3.74
N LEU A 94 -8.52 -2.35 4.83
CA LEU A 94 -7.58 -3.18 5.58
C LEU A 94 -7.02 -4.34 4.74
N ALA A 95 -7.86 -5.01 3.96
CA ALA A 95 -7.43 -6.08 3.08
C ALA A 95 -6.50 -5.57 1.96
N LEU A 96 -6.80 -4.39 1.40
CA LEU A 96 -5.98 -3.75 0.38
C LEU A 96 -4.61 -3.34 0.95
N LEU A 97 -4.58 -2.66 2.09
CA LEU A 97 -3.33 -2.27 2.76
C LEU A 97 -2.48 -3.48 3.12
N GLY A 98 -3.09 -4.53 3.67
CA GLY A 98 -2.36 -5.78 3.97
C GLY A 98 -1.78 -6.45 2.71
N SER A 99 -2.49 -6.39 1.58
CA SER A 99 -2.00 -6.91 0.30
C SER A 99 -0.83 -6.08 -0.24
N ILE A 100 -0.88 -4.76 -0.08
CA ILE A 100 0.22 -3.85 -0.45
C ILE A 100 1.43 -4.11 0.43
N ASP A 101 1.26 -4.29 1.75
CA ASP A 101 2.34 -4.61 2.69
C ASP A 101 3.03 -5.91 2.34
N PHE A 102 2.27 -6.96 2.03
CA PHE A 102 2.83 -8.22 1.57
C PHE A 102 3.66 -8.04 0.29
N LYS A 103 3.16 -7.22 -0.64
CA LYS A 103 3.85 -6.96 -1.90
C LYS A 103 5.13 -6.14 -1.69
N ILE A 104 5.13 -5.15 -0.80
CA ILE A 104 6.34 -4.40 -0.40
C ILE A 104 7.42 -5.34 0.12
N LEU A 105 7.08 -6.25 1.03
CA LEU A 105 8.02 -7.25 1.57
C LEU A 105 8.58 -8.16 0.48
N GLU A 106 7.76 -8.56 -0.49
CA GLU A 106 8.19 -9.35 -1.64
C GLU A 106 9.25 -8.59 -2.47
N TYR A 107 9.02 -7.31 -2.75
CA TYR A 107 9.97 -6.46 -3.49
C TYR A 107 11.27 -6.25 -2.72
N GLU A 108 11.21 -5.93 -1.43
CA GLU A 108 12.39 -5.75 -0.58
C GLU A 108 13.26 -7.02 -0.56
N THR A 109 12.62 -8.19 -0.46
CA THR A 109 13.31 -9.48 -0.50
C THR A 109 13.97 -9.73 -1.86
N LYS A 110 13.27 -9.43 -2.97
CA LYS A 110 13.84 -9.56 -4.32
C LYS A 110 15.05 -8.64 -4.51
N ILE A 111 14.94 -7.38 -4.13
CA ILE A 111 16.03 -6.40 -4.21
C ILE A 111 17.24 -6.88 -3.42
N MET A 112 17.03 -7.41 -2.20
CA MET A 112 18.10 -7.94 -1.37
C MET A 112 18.82 -9.11 -2.05
N ASN A 113 18.08 -10.05 -2.64
CA ASN A 113 18.65 -11.19 -3.36
C ASN A 113 19.43 -10.75 -4.61
N GLU A 114 18.89 -9.82 -5.39
CA GLU A 114 19.57 -9.29 -6.58
C GLU A 114 20.86 -8.52 -6.18
N LYS A 115 20.83 -7.75 -5.09
CA LYS A 115 22.03 -7.09 -4.55
C LYS A 115 23.08 -8.11 -4.10
N ALA A 116 22.68 -9.21 -3.46
CA ALA A 116 23.60 -10.28 -3.09
C ALA A 116 24.23 -10.97 -4.32
N SER A 117 23.41 -11.22 -5.36
CA SER A 117 23.90 -11.74 -6.65
C SER A 117 24.92 -10.80 -7.30
N LEU A 118 24.62 -9.49 -7.33
CA LEU A 118 25.51 -8.47 -7.85
C LEU A 118 26.87 -8.48 -7.15
N TRP A 119 26.90 -8.56 -5.82
CA TRP A 119 28.15 -8.69 -5.06
C TRP A 119 28.94 -9.95 -5.44
N GLY A 120 28.27 -11.08 -5.65
CA GLY A 120 28.91 -12.31 -6.12
C GLY A 120 29.54 -12.18 -7.51
N LEU A 121 28.88 -11.48 -8.44
CA LEU A 121 29.42 -11.21 -9.78
C LEU A 121 30.63 -10.27 -9.72
N ILE A 122 30.57 -9.23 -8.88
CA ILE A 122 31.68 -8.29 -8.69
C ILE A 122 32.90 -9.00 -8.10
N ALA A 123 32.70 -9.89 -7.11
CA ALA A 123 33.78 -10.67 -6.52
C ALA A 123 34.51 -11.54 -7.56
N ARG A 124 33.77 -12.18 -8.47
CA ARG A 124 34.34 -12.98 -9.57
C ARG A 124 35.15 -12.17 -10.58
N LEU A 125 34.90 -10.87 -10.73
CA LEU A 125 35.74 -9.99 -11.56
C LEU A 125 37.01 -9.54 -10.85
N SER A 126 37.08 -9.67 -9.52
CA SER A 126 38.23 -9.28 -8.72
C SER A 126 39.22 -10.43 -8.45
N GLU A 127 38.83 -11.66 -8.76
CA GLU A 127 39.67 -12.87 -8.75
C GLU A 127 40.44 -13.03 -10.07
#